data_AF-A0A2E0BHU1-F1
#
_entry.id   AF-A0A2E0BHU1-F1
#
_cell.length_a   1.000
_cell.length_b   1.000
_cell.length_c   1.000
_cell.angle_alpha   90.00
_cell.angle_beta   90.00
_cell.angle_gamma   90.00
#
_symmetry.space_group_name_H-M   'P 1'
#
loop_
_entity.id
_entity.type
_entity.pdbx_description
1 polymer ?
#
loop_
_entity_poly.entity_id
_entity_poly.type
_entity_poly.pdbx_seq_one_letter_code
_entity_poly.pdbx_strand_id
1 'polypeptide(L)'
;MAHNKGNTIIHGVYCSRYCKLFDRNNLKMINGAEKHGKKQYEGFNYWPKITVSCDTCSSDVILNHSKEGDDRAFCSRACHIKVKTCRRNALKDYNILKILREHPNGLPSDELSYMVGTTNQYRTNPSKIASMLKFWVAKGVVTKKLSKGSTGKTIYSLSKTYLNKPLGKTVLDYRGRKTYAERLEAIQ
;
A
#
# COMPACT_ATOMS: atom_id res chain seq x y z
N MET A 1 -21.77 0.98 -16.56
CA MET A 1 -21.28 -0.42 -16.58
C MET A 1 -20.04 -0.50 -15.68
N ALA A 2 -20.15 -1.09 -14.50
CA ALA A 2 -19.04 -1.20 -13.56
C ALA A 2 -18.10 -2.32 -14.04
N HIS A 3 -16.94 -1.93 -14.57
CA HIS A 3 -15.86 -2.88 -14.84
C HIS A 3 -15.25 -3.35 -13.50
N ASN A 4 -15.72 -4.48 -12.99
CA ASN A 4 -15.05 -5.24 -11.91
C ASN A 4 -13.69 -5.75 -12.41
N LYS A 5 -12.68 -4.88 -12.45
CA LYS A 5 -11.34 -5.19 -12.99
C LYS A 5 -10.18 -4.77 -12.07
N GLY A 6 -10.41 -4.47 -10.79
CA GLY A 6 -9.34 -3.97 -9.93
C GLY A 6 -9.46 -4.32 -8.45
N ASN A 7 -8.41 -3.96 -7.70
CA ASN A 7 -8.15 -4.20 -6.28
C ASN A 7 -9.13 -3.41 -5.36
N THR A 8 -10.43 -3.40 -5.68
CA THR A 8 -11.51 -2.71 -4.93
C THR A 8 -11.53 -3.11 -3.46
N ILE A 9 -11.11 -4.34 -3.17
CA ILE A 9 -10.99 -4.87 -1.81
C ILE A 9 -10.05 -4.02 -0.94
N ILE A 10 -9.02 -3.38 -1.52
CA ILE A 10 -8.10 -2.49 -0.80
C ILE A 10 -8.56 -1.02 -0.90
N HIS A 11 -9.07 -0.62 -2.06
CA HIS A 11 -9.36 0.80 -2.36
C HIS A 11 -10.83 1.19 -2.17
N GLY A 12 -11.64 0.32 -1.58
CA GLY A 12 -13.07 0.52 -1.35
C GLY A 12 -13.87 0.56 -2.66
N VAL A 13 -14.50 1.69 -2.94
CA VAL A 13 -15.32 1.89 -4.15
C VAL A 13 -14.48 2.05 -5.43
N TYR A 14 -13.17 2.26 -5.31
CA TYR A 14 -12.29 2.49 -6.44
C TYR A 14 -11.63 1.22 -6.95
N CYS A 15 -11.49 1.15 -8.27
CA CYS A 15 -10.86 0.01 -8.94
C CYS A 15 -9.38 -0.18 -8.57
N SER A 16 -8.66 0.92 -8.30
CA SER A 16 -7.22 0.94 -8.14
C SER A 16 -6.79 2.20 -7.41
N ARG A 17 -5.51 2.27 -7.03
CA ARG A 17 -4.90 3.48 -6.47
C ARG A 17 -5.01 4.65 -7.44
N TYR A 18 -4.84 4.40 -8.74
CA TYR A 18 -5.02 5.40 -9.78
C TYR A 18 -6.46 5.93 -9.79
N CYS A 19 -7.47 5.06 -9.85
CA CYS A 19 -8.89 5.43 -9.82
C CYS A 19 -9.18 6.36 -8.61
N LYS A 20 -8.68 5.97 -7.42
CA LYS A 20 -8.84 6.74 -6.19
C LYS A 20 -8.17 8.12 -6.23
N LEU A 21 -6.93 8.19 -6.72
CA LEU A 21 -6.19 9.45 -6.81
C LEU A 21 -6.75 10.38 -7.88
N PHE A 22 -7.21 9.83 -9.00
CA PHE A 22 -7.84 10.60 -10.07
C PHE A 22 -9.07 11.34 -9.55
N ASP A 23 -9.96 10.63 -8.85
CA ASP A 23 -11.16 11.19 -8.24
C ASP A 23 -10.83 12.16 -7.09
N ARG A 24 -9.99 11.74 -6.15
CA ARG A 24 -9.59 12.57 -4.99
C ARG A 24 -8.95 13.90 -5.39
N ASN A 25 -8.17 13.91 -6.46
CA ASN A 25 -7.49 15.10 -6.94
C ASN A 25 -8.32 15.88 -7.97
N ASN A 26 -9.58 15.49 -8.20
CA ASN A 26 -10.49 16.10 -9.19
C ASN A 26 -9.85 16.24 -10.58
N LEU A 27 -9.07 15.23 -11.00
CA LEU A 27 -8.41 15.25 -12.29
C LEU A 27 -9.42 15.09 -13.42
N LYS A 28 -9.08 15.66 -14.57
CA LYS A 28 -9.86 15.53 -15.81
C LYS A 28 -9.06 14.76 -16.84
N MET A 29 -9.77 14.16 -17.79
CA MET A 29 -9.12 13.61 -18.97
C MET A 29 -8.48 14.76 -19.77
N ILE A 30 -7.29 14.49 -20.30
CA ILE A 30 -6.53 15.44 -21.12
C ILE A 30 -6.80 15.17 -22.59
N ASN A 31 -6.72 16.22 -23.41
CA ASN A 31 -6.86 16.08 -24.85
C ASN A 31 -5.65 15.34 -25.44
N GLY A 32 -5.85 14.54 -26.47
CA GLY A 32 -4.78 13.80 -27.14
C GLY A 32 -3.71 14.68 -27.74
N ALA A 33 -4.08 15.89 -28.19
CA ALA A 33 -3.14 16.90 -28.64
C ALA A 33 -2.17 17.33 -27.52
N GLU A 34 -2.66 17.50 -26.29
CA GLU A 34 -1.84 17.82 -25.09
C GLU A 34 -0.89 16.67 -24.75
N LYS A 35 -1.37 15.42 -24.85
CA LYS A 35 -0.58 14.23 -24.51
C LYS A 35 0.54 13.93 -25.52
N HIS A 36 0.25 14.06 -26.81
CA HIS A 36 1.13 13.62 -27.89
C HIS A 36 1.82 14.77 -28.64
N GLY A 37 1.41 16.02 -28.40
CA GLY A 37 1.92 17.19 -29.09
C GLY A 37 1.55 17.26 -30.58
N LYS A 38 0.53 16.51 -31.03
CA LYS A 38 0.13 16.43 -32.44
C LYS A 38 -1.38 16.67 -32.61
N LYS A 39 -1.74 17.53 -33.58
CA LYS A 39 -3.14 17.89 -33.88
C LYS A 39 -4.01 16.71 -34.31
N GLN A 40 -3.45 15.67 -34.91
CA GLN A 40 -4.19 14.47 -35.31
C GLN A 40 -4.85 13.71 -34.13
N TYR A 41 -4.46 14.00 -32.88
CA TYR A 41 -5.07 13.43 -31.68
C TYR A 41 -6.02 14.41 -30.98
N GLU A 42 -6.36 15.53 -31.61
CA GLU A 42 -7.35 16.48 -31.09
C GLU A 42 -8.75 15.84 -31.04
N GLY A 43 -9.49 16.10 -29.96
CA GLY A 43 -10.82 15.53 -29.73
C GLY A 43 -10.83 14.15 -29.05
N PHE A 44 -9.68 13.47 -28.97
CA PHE A 44 -9.54 12.25 -28.17
C PHE A 44 -9.26 12.58 -26.70
N ASN A 45 -9.99 11.94 -25.79
CA ASN A 45 -9.79 12.08 -24.35
C ASN A 45 -8.86 10.98 -23.84
N TYR A 46 -7.82 11.35 -23.08
CA TYR A 46 -6.88 10.42 -22.46
C TYR A 46 -6.84 10.59 -20.95
N TRP A 47 -6.64 9.46 -20.26
CA TRP A 47 -6.35 9.44 -18.84
C TRP A 47 -4.95 10.03 -18.59
N PRO A 48 -4.80 11.03 -17.70
CA PRO A 48 -3.50 11.60 -17.37
C PRO A 48 -2.62 10.59 -16.63
N LYS A 49 -1.33 10.88 -16.53
CA LYS A 49 -0.42 10.13 -15.65
C LYS A 49 -0.44 10.80 -14.27
N ILE A 50 -0.36 9.99 -13.21
CA ILE A 50 -0.28 10.51 -11.82
C ILE A 50 1.06 10.09 -11.24
N THR A 51 1.88 11.06 -10.84
CA THR A 51 3.16 10.79 -10.17
C THR A 51 2.94 10.62 -8.67
N VAL A 52 3.46 9.54 -8.10
CA VAL A 52 3.43 9.23 -6.67
C VAL A 52 4.81 8.81 -6.18
N SER A 53 5.08 8.90 -4.89
CA SER A 53 6.37 8.46 -4.33
C SER A 53 6.47 6.94 -4.20
N CYS A 54 7.66 6.40 -4.45
CA CYS A 54 8.02 5.00 -4.25
C CYS A 54 8.02 4.64 -2.76
N ASP A 55 7.36 3.55 -2.41
CA ASP A 55 7.27 3.09 -1.01
C ASP A 55 8.60 2.58 -0.45
N THR A 56 9.67 2.46 -1.25
CA THR A 56 11.01 2.01 -0.79
C THR A 56 12.03 3.14 -0.72
N CYS A 57 12.15 3.94 -1.78
CA CYS A 57 13.21 4.94 -1.92
C CYS A 57 12.70 6.37 -2.12
N SER A 58 11.39 6.58 -2.08
CA SER A 58 10.73 7.88 -2.28
C SER A 58 10.89 8.54 -3.66
N SER A 59 11.65 7.94 -4.58
CA SER A 59 11.70 8.36 -5.99
C SER A 59 10.34 8.26 -6.69
N ASP A 60 10.19 8.92 -7.83
CA ASP A 60 8.93 8.97 -8.56
C ASP A 60 8.49 7.60 -9.12
N VAL A 61 7.18 7.39 -9.03
CA VAL A 61 6.44 6.27 -9.60
C VAL A 61 5.32 6.86 -10.43
N ILE A 62 5.28 6.50 -11.71
CA ILE A 62 4.21 6.94 -12.60
C ILE A 62 3.09 5.91 -12.55
N LEU A 63 1.92 6.33 -12.08
CA LEU A 63 0.67 5.60 -12.23
C LEU A 63 0.03 5.97 -13.56
N ASN A 64 -0.56 4.99 -14.22
CA ASN A 64 -1.34 5.18 -15.43
C ASN A 64 -2.62 4.34 -15.36
N HIS A 65 -3.62 4.70 -16.16
CA HIS A 65 -4.86 3.92 -16.26
C HIS A 65 -4.64 2.66 -17.11
N SER A 66 -3.82 1.73 -16.60
CA SER A 66 -3.58 0.41 -17.19
C SER A 66 -3.41 -0.64 -16.08
N LYS A 67 -3.70 -1.90 -16.41
CA LYS A 67 -3.65 -3.03 -15.46
C LYS A 67 -2.29 -3.19 -14.74
N GLU A 68 -1.19 -2.77 -15.36
CA GLU A 68 0.17 -2.96 -14.82
C GLU A 68 0.72 -1.73 -14.09
N GLY A 69 0.05 -0.58 -14.21
CA GLY A 69 0.53 0.69 -13.70
C GLY A 69 -0.44 1.39 -12.75
N ASP A 70 -1.67 0.92 -12.60
CA ASP A 70 -2.71 1.60 -11.83
C ASP A 70 -2.59 1.45 -10.30
N ASP A 71 -1.88 0.44 -9.80
CA ASP A 71 -1.65 0.19 -8.36
C ASP A 71 -0.15 0.04 -8.00
N ARG A 72 0.74 0.53 -8.86
CA ARG A 72 2.19 0.42 -8.67
C ARG A 72 2.63 1.18 -7.40
N ALA A 73 3.43 0.52 -6.57
CA ALA A 73 3.95 1.11 -5.33
C ALA A 73 5.47 1.34 -5.33
N PHE A 74 6.18 0.69 -6.25
CA PHE A 74 7.64 0.73 -6.33
C PHE A 74 8.07 1.30 -7.68
N CYS A 75 9.13 2.11 -7.70
CA CYS A 75 9.68 2.68 -8.95
C CYS A 75 10.37 1.62 -9.82
N SER A 76 10.84 0.53 -9.22
CA SER A 76 11.58 -0.52 -9.92
C SER A 76 11.38 -1.90 -9.30
N ARG A 77 11.66 -2.94 -10.10
CA ARG A 77 11.74 -4.33 -9.63
C ARG A 77 12.74 -4.49 -8.50
N ALA A 78 13.86 -3.74 -8.53
CA ALA A 78 14.86 -3.76 -7.47
C ALA A 78 14.30 -3.30 -6.12
N CYS A 79 13.52 -2.20 -6.09
CA CYS A 79 12.85 -1.73 -4.86
C CYS A 79 11.88 -2.77 -4.31
N HIS A 80 11.06 -3.37 -5.18
CA HIS A 80 10.15 -4.45 -4.78
C HIS A 80 10.92 -5.66 -4.22
N ILE A 81 11.99 -6.10 -4.88
CA ILE A 81 12.81 -7.25 -4.43
C ILE A 81 13.44 -6.94 -3.07
N LYS A 82 14.01 -5.75 -2.86
CA LYS A 82 14.60 -5.35 -1.57
C LYS A 82 13.64 -5.59 -0.42
N VAL A 83 12.38 -5.13 -0.54
CA VAL A 83 11.35 -5.35 0.48
C VAL A 83 10.97 -6.83 0.59
N LYS A 84 10.79 -7.51 -0.55
CA LYS A 84 10.38 -8.93 -0.57
C LYS A 84 11.39 -9.85 0.13
N THR A 85 12.68 -9.59 -0.03
CA THR A 85 13.74 -10.52 0.41
C THR A 85 14.41 -10.14 1.71
N CYS A 86 14.12 -8.99 2.32
CA CYS A 86 14.81 -8.56 3.55
C CYS A 86 14.55 -9.50 4.75
N ARG A 87 13.38 -10.14 4.82
CA ARG A 87 13.01 -11.12 5.83
C ARG A 87 11.87 -12.01 5.34
N ARG A 88 11.74 -13.22 5.92
CA ARG A 88 10.57 -14.08 5.72
C ARG A 88 9.29 -13.31 6.07
N ASN A 89 8.31 -13.32 5.15
CA ASN A 89 7.05 -12.59 5.23
C ASN A 89 7.13 -11.06 5.14
N ALA A 90 8.27 -10.45 4.81
CA ALA A 90 8.40 -8.99 4.73
C ALA A 90 7.43 -8.35 3.72
N LEU A 91 7.23 -8.97 2.55
CA LEU A 91 6.22 -8.48 1.59
C LEU A 91 4.79 -8.57 2.14
N LYS A 92 4.52 -9.56 3.00
CA LYS A 92 3.22 -9.68 3.68
C LYS A 92 3.05 -8.61 4.75
N ASP A 93 4.10 -8.30 5.52
CA ASP A 93 4.10 -7.14 6.42
C ASP A 93 3.79 -5.86 5.64
N TYR A 94 4.48 -5.64 4.50
CA TYR A 94 4.23 -4.50 3.63
C TYR A 94 2.76 -4.42 3.17
N ASN A 95 2.19 -5.54 2.68
CA ASN A 95 0.80 -5.57 2.22
C ASN A 95 -0.20 -5.29 3.35
N ILE A 96 0.04 -5.79 4.57
CA ILE A 96 -0.78 -5.47 5.74
C ILE A 96 -0.74 -3.97 6.03
N LEU A 97 0.45 -3.36 6.05
CA LEU A 97 0.59 -1.93 6.30
C LEU A 97 -0.04 -1.09 5.17
N LYS A 98 0.10 -1.52 3.91
CA LYS A 98 -0.54 -0.87 2.74
C LYS A 98 -2.07 -0.87 2.90
N ILE A 99 -2.66 -2.01 3.26
CA ILE A 99 -4.11 -2.10 3.51
C ILE A 99 -4.51 -1.17 4.65
N LEU A 100 -3.80 -1.21 5.79
CA LEU A 100 -4.10 -0.31 6.92
C LEU A 100 -3.98 1.19 6.57
N ARG A 101 -3.11 1.56 5.63
CA ARG A 101 -3.02 2.95 5.12
C ARG A 101 -4.28 3.38 4.38
N GLU A 102 -4.92 2.46 3.67
CA GLU A 102 -6.16 2.74 2.92
C GLU A 102 -7.42 2.73 3.82
N HIS A 103 -7.33 2.13 5.02
CA HIS A 103 -8.40 2.02 6.01
C HIS A 103 -8.04 2.76 7.32
N PRO A 104 -8.12 4.10 7.36
CA PRO A 104 -7.66 4.90 8.50
C PRO A 104 -8.42 4.64 9.81
N ASN A 105 -9.68 4.18 9.73
CA ASN A 105 -10.46 3.79 10.91
C ASN A 105 -9.98 2.48 11.54
N GLY A 106 -9.14 1.74 10.81
CA GLY A 106 -8.60 0.44 11.18
C GLY A 106 -9.51 -0.71 10.79
N LEU A 107 -8.96 -1.92 10.88
CA LEU A 107 -9.62 -3.16 10.52
C LEU A 107 -9.34 -4.23 11.58
N PRO A 108 -10.29 -5.16 11.84
CA PRO A 108 -10.01 -6.34 12.62
C PRO A 108 -9.15 -7.34 11.83
N SER A 109 -8.54 -8.30 12.54
CA SER A 109 -7.58 -9.24 11.93
C SER A 109 -8.19 -10.23 10.93
N ASP A 110 -9.48 -10.54 11.07
CA ASP A 110 -10.26 -11.36 10.13
C ASP A 110 -10.41 -10.66 8.78
N GLU A 111 -10.81 -9.39 8.78
CA GLU A 111 -10.91 -8.58 7.56
C GLU A 111 -9.55 -8.37 6.90
N LEU A 112 -8.52 -8.02 7.68
CA LEU A 112 -7.14 -7.93 7.15
C LEU A 112 -6.69 -9.25 6.52
N SER A 113 -7.02 -10.38 7.14
CA SER A 113 -6.66 -11.69 6.62
C SER A 113 -7.36 -12.00 5.30
N TYR A 114 -8.63 -11.60 5.16
CA TYR A 114 -9.37 -11.71 3.91
C TYR A 114 -8.72 -10.86 2.82
N MET A 115 -8.48 -9.58 3.08
CA MET A 115 -7.89 -8.66 2.10
C MET A 115 -6.48 -9.09 1.66
N VAL A 116 -5.60 -9.41 2.62
CA VAL A 116 -4.26 -9.94 2.35
C VAL A 116 -4.31 -11.24 1.57
N GLY A 117 -5.27 -12.11 1.89
CA GLY A 117 -5.45 -13.38 1.21
C GLY A 117 -5.85 -13.20 -0.25
N THR A 118 -6.76 -12.27 -0.52
CA THR A 118 -7.17 -11.94 -1.89
C THR A 118 -6.04 -11.29 -2.69
N THR A 119 -5.33 -10.31 -2.10
CA THR A 119 -4.20 -9.65 -2.78
C THR A 119 -3.10 -10.63 -3.17
N ASN A 120 -2.81 -11.62 -2.32
CA ASN A 120 -1.76 -12.57 -2.58
C ASN A 120 -2.24 -13.89 -3.21
N GLN A 121 -3.54 -14.03 -3.49
CA GLN A 121 -4.16 -15.23 -4.05
C GLN A 121 -3.92 -16.50 -3.22
N TYR A 122 -3.89 -16.39 -1.88
CA TYR A 122 -3.82 -17.54 -0.98
C TYR A 122 -4.53 -17.29 0.34
N ARG A 123 -5.09 -18.35 0.94
CA ARG A 123 -5.76 -18.24 2.24
C ARG A 123 -4.77 -17.80 3.32
N THR A 124 -5.11 -16.73 4.03
CA THR A 124 -4.36 -16.26 5.19
C THR A 124 -5.18 -16.53 6.46
N ASN A 125 -4.49 -16.79 7.58
CA ASN A 125 -5.13 -17.07 8.87
C ASN A 125 -5.19 -15.76 9.70
N PRO A 126 -6.38 -15.37 10.22
CA PRO A 126 -6.54 -14.19 11.09
C PRO A 126 -5.61 -14.17 12.30
N SER A 127 -5.41 -15.31 12.98
CA SER A 127 -4.52 -15.43 14.14
C SER A 127 -3.06 -15.16 13.77
N LYS A 128 -2.65 -15.55 12.55
CA LYS A 128 -1.32 -15.24 12.02
C LYS A 128 -1.15 -13.75 11.74
N ILE A 129 -2.18 -13.10 11.17
CA ILE A 129 -2.21 -11.65 10.98
C ILE A 129 -2.09 -10.92 12.32
N ALA A 130 -2.90 -11.30 13.31
CA ALA A 130 -2.83 -10.73 14.66
C ALA A 130 -1.44 -10.89 15.28
N SER A 131 -0.81 -12.07 15.13
CA SER A 131 0.57 -12.30 15.59
C SER A 131 1.59 -11.41 14.89
N MET A 132 1.48 -11.23 13.56
CA MET A 132 2.35 -10.31 12.81
C MET A 132 2.16 -8.85 13.26
N LEU A 133 0.92 -8.45 13.53
CA LEU A 133 0.59 -7.10 13.99
C LEU A 133 1.13 -6.78 15.38
N LYS A 134 1.29 -7.77 16.28
CA LYS A 134 1.92 -7.55 17.60
C LYS A 134 3.29 -6.88 17.48
N PHE A 135 4.09 -7.30 16.50
CA PHE A 135 5.40 -6.68 16.23
C PHE A 135 5.26 -5.21 15.84
N TRP A 136 4.35 -4.89 14.90
CA TRP A 136 4.15 -3.52 14.43
C TRP A 136 3.53 -2.60 15.49
N VAL A 137 2.71 -3.16 16.37
CA VAL A 137 2.21 -2.48 17.56
C VAL A 137 3.35 -2.15 18.52
N ALA A 138 4.22 -3.11 18.82
CA ALA A 138 5.38 -2.89 19.68
C ALA A 138 6.37 -1.85 19.12
N LYS A 139 6.38 -1.62 17.79
CA LYS A 139 7.19 -0.59 17.14
C LYS A 139 6.46 0.76 16.99
N GLY A 140 5.21 0.88 17.45
CA GLY A 140 4.41 2.09 17.31
C GLY A 140 3.99 2.43 15.88
N VAL A 141 4.21 1.51 14.92
CA VAL A 141 3.80 1.68 13.52
C VAL A 141 2.29 1.45 13.37
N VAL A 142 1.75 0.51 14.13
CA VAL A 142 0.33 0.18 14.18
C VAL A 142 -0.20 0.47 15.58
N THR A 143 -1.41 1.01 15.66
CA THR A 143 -2.16 1.15 16.91
C THR A 143 -3.24 0.08 16.98
N LYS A 144 -3.61 -0.34 18.19
CA LYS A 144 -4.71 -1.27 18.43
C LYS A 144 -5.70 -0.68 19.43
N LYS A 145 -6.98 -0.95 19.22
CA LYS A 145 -8.09 -0.50 20.07
C LYS A 145 -9.17 -1.58 20.09
N LEU A 146 -9.87 -1.74 21.22
CA LEU A 146 -11.01 -2.63 21.30
C LEU A 146 -12.25 -1.91 20.73
N SER A 147 -13.02 -2.60 19.88
CA SER A 147 -14.30 -2.09 19.41
C SER A 147 -15.28 -2.00 20.57
N LYS A 148 -16.15 -0.98 20.58
CA LYS A 148 -17.22 -0.87 21.56
C LYS A 148 -18.24 -2.01 21.32
N GLY A 149 -18.54 -2.81 22.35
CA GLY A 149 -19.49 -3.93 22.28
C GLY A 149 -19.12 -5.12 23.18
N SER A 150 -20.07 -6.04 23.39
CA SER A 150 -19.98 -7.17 24.34
C SER A 150 -18.91 -8.22 24.01
N THR A 151 -18.46 -8.31 22.76
CA THR A 151 -17.43 -9.26 22.28
C THR A 151 -16.15 -8.58 21.76
N GLY A 152 -16.00 -7.27 22.03
CA GLY A 152 -14.91 -6.38 21.62
C GLY A 152 -13.84 -6.96 20.68
N LYS A 153 -13.99 -6.76 19.36
CA LYS A 153 -12.94 -7.11 18.39
C LYS A 153 -11.76 -6.13 18.52
N THR A 154 -10.53 -6.63 18.41
CA THR A 154 -9.36 -5.75 18.32
C THR A 154 -9.26 -5.16 16.91
N ILE A 155 -9.38 -3.84 16.82
CA ILE A 155 -9.23 -3.05 15.61
C ILE A 155 -7.80 -2.52 15.53
N TYR A 156 -7.13 -2.79 14.42
CA TYR A 156 -5.77 -2.33 14.14
C TYR A 156 -5.81 -1.19 13.13
N SER A 157 -5.09 -0.11 13.38
CA SER A 157 -4.98 1.04 12.48
C SER A 157 -3.53 1.44 12.29
N LEU A 158 -3.18 1.97 11.11
CA LEU A 158 -1.85 2.56 10.93
C LEU A 158 -1.72 3.81 11.81
N SER A 159 -0.58 3.99 12.47
CA SER A 159 -0.33 5.20 13.25
C SER A 159 -0.28 6.42 12.32
N LYS A 160 -0.77 7.58 12.80
CA LYS A 160 -0.85 8.82 12.01
C LYS A 160 0.51 9.22 11.43
N THR A 161 1.59 8.97 12.18
CA THR A 161 2.98 9.29 11.78
C THR A 161 3.49 8.47 10.59
N TYR A 162 2.80 7.38 10.23
CA TYR A 162 3.19 6.48 9.14
C TYR A 162 2.27 6.55 7.91
N LEU A 163 1.17 7.32 7.97
CA LEU A 163 0.22 7.43 6.85
C LEU A 163 0.88 7.90 5.54
N ASN A 164 1.83 8.83 5.64
CA ASN A 164 2.53 9.42 4.49
C ASN A 164 3.97 8.91 4.35
N LYS A 165 4.37 7.89 5.12
CA LYS A 165 5.74 7.34 5.05
C LYS A 165 5.86 6.26 3.98
N PRO A 166 7.05 6.10 3.38
CA PRO A 166 7.35 4.98 2.47
C PRO A 166 7.29 3.64 3.24
N LEU A 167 6.18 2.91 3.12
CA LEU A 167 5.94 1.72 3.95
C LEU A 167 6.92 0.57 3.66
N GLY A 168 7.40 0.46 2.41
CA GLY A 168 8.45 -0.48 2.06
C GLY A 168 9.77 -0.18 2.79
N LYS A 169 10.13 1.11 2.91
CA LYS A 169 11.27 1.55 3.72
C LYS A 169 11.05 1.23 5.20
N THR A 170 9.86 1.53 5.74
CA THR A 170 9.51 1.14 7.12
C THR A 170 9.70 -0.36 7.36
N VAL A 171 9.32 -1.21 6.41
CA VAL A 171 9.56 -2.66 6.51
C VAL A 171 11.06 -2.98 6.51
N LEU A 172 11.85 -2.37 5.63
CA LEU A 172 13.31 -2.55 5.61
C LEU A 172 13.96 -2.13 6.93
N ASP A 173 13.59 -0.97 7.46
CA ASP A 173 14.20 -0.39 8.66
C ASP A 173 13.95 -1.27 9.90
N TYR A 174 12.75 -1.87 10.03
CA TYR A 174 12.38 -2.67 11.20
C TYR A 174 12.59 -4.19 11.03
N ARG A 175 12.47 -4.74 9.82
CA ARG A 175 12.62 -6.19 9.55
C ARG A 175 13.95 -6.56 8.93
N GLY A 176 14.64 -5.60 8.31
CA GLY A 176 15.94 -5.79 7.71
C GLY A 176 16.91 -6.37 8.73
N ARG A 177 17.76 -7.30 8.27
CA ARG A 177 18.86 -7.77 9.10
C ARG A 177 19.83 -6.60 9.25
N LYS A 178 19.90 -6.02 10.45
CA LYS A 178 21.02 -5.15 10.80
C LYS A 178 22.31 -5.95 10.65
N THR A 179 23.27 -5.38 9.96
CA THR A 179 24.66 -5.83 9.92
C THR A 179 25.25 -5.81 11.34
N TYR A 180 26.39 -6.45 11.54
CA TYR A 180 27.06 -6.46 12.85
C TYR A 180 27.43 -5.03 13.30
N ALA A 181 27.95 -4.20 12.38
CA ALA A 181 28.27 -2.81 12.64
C ALA A 181 27.05 -1.99 13.11
N GLU A 182 25.92 -2.08 12.39
CA GLU A 182 24.67 -1.38 12.76
C GLU A 182 24.04 -1.85 14.08
N ARG A 183 24.45 -3.03 14.60
CA ARG A 183 24.03 -3.50 15.92
C ARG A 183 24.87 -2.93 17.04
N LEU A 184 26.16 -2.70 16.80
CA LEU A 184 27.07 -2.12 17.78
C LEU A 184 26.75 -0.65 18.05
N GLU A 185 26.41 0.10 17.00
CA GLU A 185 26.01 1.53 17.10
C GLU A 185 24.69 1.73 17.88
N ALA A 186 23.83 0.72 17.94
CA ALA A 186 22.52 0.83 18.61
C ALA A 186 22.58 0.55 20.13
N ILE A 187 23.76 0.25 20.67
CA ILE A 187 23.99 -0.05 22.10
C ILE A 187 24.68 1.14 22.81
N GLN A 188 25.14 2.14 22.06
CA GLN A 188 25.65 3.42 22.57
C GLN A 188 24.49 4.41 22.77
#